data_AF-A0A8T5IH78-F1
#
_entry.id   AF-A0A8T5IH78-F1
#
_cell.length_a   1.000
_cell.length_b   1.000
_cell.length_c   1.000
_cell.angle_alpha   90.00
_cell.angle_beta   90.00
_cell.angle_gamma   90.00
#
_symmetry.space_group_name_H-M   'P 1'
#
loop_
_entity.id
_entity.type
_entity.pdbx_description
1 polymer ?
#
loop_
_entity_poly.entity_id
_entity_poly.type
_entity_poly.pdbx_seq_one_letter_code
_entity_poly.pdbx_strand_id
1 'polypeptide(L)'
;MTEKNYNPEQKTSKTMKKQSKAGARVPVTEIKKDKKVEEVKKETKKPVQQKIVKRDKAEVNSTSVPISTLDAKFICKFIKGKTIEKAMEDLELVIRKKKAVPMIGEIPHRKGKGIMSGRFPGKASGEFIIILKGLRGNANVNGLEAPIITEAVANKAARPFGRFGRIKRKRTHLKIVVTEKKVNKGAKK
;
A
#
# COMPACT_ATOMS: atom_id res chain seq x y z
N MET A 1 -33.02 43.90 23.34
CA MET A 1 -31.75 44.66 23.30
C MET A 1 -31.03 44.46 24.63
N THR A 2 -29.94 43.68 24.66
CA THR A 2 -28.67 43.92 25.38
C THR A 2 -27.87 42.63 25.33
N GLU A 3 -26.72 42.68 24.67
CA GLU A 3 -25.84 41.55 24.42
C GLU A 3 -25.05 41.21 25.68
N LYS A 4 -24.77 39.92 25.93
CA LYS A 4 -23.76 39.50 26.92
C LYS A 4 -22.62 38.79 26.20
N ASN A 5 -21.53 39.53 26.07
CA ASN A 5 -20.32 39.17 25.35
C ASN A 5 -19.74 37.81 25.80
N TYR A 6 -19.55 36.90 24.84
CA TYR A 6 -18.88 35.63 25.04
C TYR A 6 -17.36 35.82 24.90
N ASN A 7 -16.61 35.70 25.99
CA ASN A 7 -15.14 35.77 25.97
C ASN A 7 -14.53 34.34 25.91
N PRO A 8 -13.82 33.95 24.83
CA PRO A 8 -13.27 32.60 24.65
C PRO A 8 -12.01 32.29 25.49
N GLU A 9 -11.33 33.28 26.07
CA GLU A 9 -9.99 33.11 26.66
C GLU A 9 -9.97 32.35 28.00
N GLN A 10 -11.11 32.23 28.68
CA GLN A 10 -11.19 31.55 29.98
C GLN A 10 -11.12 30.02 29.89
N LYS A 11 -11.26 29.42 28.70
CA LYS A 11 -11.17 27.96 28.51
C LYS A 11 -9.74 27.45 28.27
N THR A 12 -8.86 28.24 27.67
CA THR A 12 -7.47 27.84 27.36
C THR A 12 -6.62 27.71 28.63
N SER A 13 -6.80 28.63 29.58
CA SER A 13 -6.06 28.67 30.86
C SER A 13 -6.32 27.47 31.78
N LYS A 14 -7.50 26.84 31.72
CA LYS A 14 -7.81 25.63 32.50
C LYS A 14 -7.14 24.37 31.94
N THR A 15 -6.99 24.26 30.62
CA THR A 15 -6.45 23.05 29.97
C THR A 15 -4.93 22.95 30.13
N MET A 16 -4.22 24.07 30.04
CA MET A 16 -2.76 24.11 30.26
C MET A 16 -2.36 23.82 31.73
N LYS A 17 -3.25 24.04 32.70
CA LYS A 17 -2.96 23.88 34.13
C LYS A 17 -2.96 22.43 34.63
N LYS A 18 -3.27 21.44 33.78
CA LYS A 18 -3.35 20.01 34.15
C LYS A 18 -2.13 19.16 33.78
N GLN A 19 -1.20 19.67 32.96
CA GLN A 19 0.00 18.92 32.53
C GLN A 19 1.30 19.34 33.23
N SER A 20 1.33 20.45 33.97
CA SER A 20 2.54 21.01 34.61
C SER A 20 2.74 20.61 36.08
N LYS A 21 2.05 19.58 36.58
CA LYS A 21 2.11 19.12 37.98
C LYS A 21 2.78 17.75 38.19
N ALA A 22 3.82 17.46 37.42
CA ALA A 22 4.74 16.35 37.68
C ALA A 22 6.19 16.72 37.25
N GLY A 23 7.11 16.83 38.21
CA GLY A 23 8.56 16.81 37.95
C GLY A 23 9.37 18.07 38.34
N ALA A 24 10.12 17.95 39.44
CA ALA A 24 11.14 18.89 39.94
C ALA A 24 12.21 18.10 40.74
N ARG A 25 13.39 18.64 41.09
CA ARG A 25 13.89 20.02 40.99
C ARG A 25 15.39 20.07 40.64
N VAL A 26 15.83 21.25 40.19
CA VAL A 26 17.20 21.74 39.91
C VAL A 26 17.97 21.92 41.24
N PRO A 27 19.32 21.69 41.38
CA PRO A 27 20.41 22.60 40.90
C PRO A 27 21.72 21.94 40.35
N VAL A 28 22.34 22.43 39.25
CA VAL A 28 23.37 23.51 39.09
C VAL A 28 24.79 23.21 39.62
N THR A 29 25.79 23.08 38.72
CA THR A 29 27.07 23.83 38.68
C THR A 29 27.98 23.37 37.52
N GLU A 30 28.90 24.24 37.06
CA GLU A 30 29.81 24.02 35.92
C GLU A 30 31.22 23.58 36.37
N ILE A 31 31.87 22.64 35.66
CA ILE A 31 33.35 22.53 35.59
C ILE A 31 33.77 22.12 34.16
N LYS A 32 34.84 22.72 33.64
CA LYS A 32 35.44 22.47 32.31
C LYS A 32 36.71 21.60 32.41
N LYS A 33 36.96 20.76 31.39
CA LYS A 33 38.26 20.15 30.97
C LYS A 33 38.93 19.22 32.02
N ASP A 34 39.40 18.00 31.70
CA ASP A 34 40.39 17.67 30.65
C ASP A 34 40.63 16.13 30.60
N LYS A 35 40.97 15.57 29.42
CA LYS A 35 41.74 14.29 29.19
C LYS A 35 41.13 12.94 29.69
N LYS A 36 41.40 11.75 29.13
CA LYS A 36 41.99 11.26 27.84
C LYS A 36 41.83 9.70 27.82
N VAL A 37 41.49 9.07 26.68
CA VAL A 37 41.34 7.59 26.47
C VAL A 37 40.16 6.99 27.30
N GLU A 38 39.23 6.17 26.80
CA GLU A 38 39.36 4.98 25.94
C GLU A 38 38.35 4.87 24.79
N GLU A 39 38.82 4.24 23.71
CA GLU A 39 38.05 3.90 22.52
C GLU A 39 37.19 2.64 22.75
N VAL A 40 35.99 2.79 23.31
CA VAL A 40 34.98 1.73 23.13
C VAL A 40 34.49 1.79 21.68
N LYS A 41 35.18 1.06 20.81
CA LYS A 41 34.80 0.79 19.43
C LYS A 41 33.37 0.25 19.40
N LYS A 42 32.40 1.13 19.15
CA LYS A 42 31.12 0.71 18.58
C LYS A 42 31.42 0.17 17.20
N GLU A 43 31.65 -1.14 17.16
CA GLU A 43 31.65 -1.90 15.92
C GLU A 43 30.34 -1.62 15.19
N THR A 44 30.42 -0.73 14.21
CA THR A 44 29.43 -0.64 13.14
C THR A 44 29.49 -1.96 12.41
N LYS A 45 28.69 -2.93 12.89
CA LYS A 45 28.40 -4.18 12.20
C LYS A 45 27.93 -3.80 10.81
N LYS A 46 28.86 -3.82 9.84
CA LYS A 46 28.58 -3.59 8.43
C LYS A 46 27.40 -4.50 8.10
N PRO A 47 26.27 -3.99 7.59
CA PRO A 47 25.15 -4.86 7.25
C PRO A 47 25.68 -5.90 6.28
N VAL A 48 25.71 -7.16 6.73
CA VAL A 48 26.29 -8.27 5.96
C VAL A 48 25.61 -8.26 4.61
N GLN A 49 26.37 -7.98 3.56
CA GLN A 49 25.85 -7.91 2.20
C GLN A 49 25.41 -9.32 1.81
N GLN A 50 24.13 -9.62 2.09
CA GLN A 50 23.49 -10.84 1.65
C GLN A 50 23.61 -10.88 0.13
N LYS A 51 24.34 -11.89 -0.38
CA LYS A 51 24.55 -12.06 -1.83
C LYS A 51 23.18 -12.07 -2.50
N ILE A 52 22.90 -11.05 -3.31
CA ILE A 52 21.61 -10.89 -3.98
C ILE A 52 21.50 -12.02 -5.00
N VAL A 53 20.73 -13.05 -4.66
CA VAL A 53 20.40 -14.14 -5.59
C VAL A 53 19.40 -13.57 -6.59
N LYS A 54 19.91 -13.05 -7.71
CA LYS A 54 19.08 -12.51 -8.78
C LYS A 54 18.15 -13.62 -9.28
N ARG A 55 16.84 -13.33 -9.35
CA ARG A 55 15.81 -14.23 -9.89
C ARG A 55 15.10 -13.50 -11.02
N ASP A 56 14.75 -14.21 -12.10
CA ASP A 56 14.12 -13.61 -13.29
C ASP A 56 12.68 -13.12 -13.05
N LYS A 57 12.05 -13.58 -11.96
CA LYS A 57 10.68 -13.25 -11.57
C LYS A 57 10.54 -13.01 -10.08
N ALA A 58 9.54 -12.23 -9.71
CA ALA A 58 9.02 -12.15 -8.35
C ALA A 58 7.51 -12.44 -8.39
N GLU A 59 7.00 -13.13 -7.38
CA GLU A 59 5.58 -13.43 -7.25
C GLU A 59 5.06 -13.11 -5.85
N VAL A 60 3.75 -12.85 -5.78
CA VAL A 60 2.98 -12.77 -4.54
C VAL A 60 1.73 -13.61 -4.69
N ASN A 61 1.54 -14.53 -3.75
CA ASN A 61 0.36 -15.38 -3.63
C ASN A 61 -0.41 -14.95 -2.37
N SER A 62 -1.62 -14.43 -2.52
CA SER A 62 -2.47 -13.98 -1.41
C SER A 62 -3.69 -14.90 -1.27
N THR A 63 -3.84 -15.51 -0.10
CA THR A 63 -4.88 -16.51 0.16
C THR A 63 -6.13 -15.89 0.80
N SER A 64 -7.32 -16.29 0.36
CA SER A 64 -8.59 -15.96 1.01
C SER A 64 -8.81 -14.45 1.28
N VAL A 65 -8.42 -13.60 0.34
CA VAL A 65 -8.60 -12.13 0.40
C VAL A 65 -10.11 -11.80 0.39
N PRO A 66 -10.62 -10.89 1.24
CA PRO A 66 -12.07 -10.67 1.46
C PRO A 66 -12.74 -9.81 0.36
N ILE A 67 -12.48 -10.16 -0.91
CA ILE A 67 -12.93 -9.47 -2.12
C ILE A 67 -13.77 -10.38 -3.03
N SER A 68 -14.51 -9.75 -3.94
CA SER A 68 -15.27 -10.43 -4.99
C SER A 68 -14.35 -10.97 -6.07
N THR A 69 -14.56 -12.22 -6.49
CA THR A 69 -13.79 -12.87 -7.56
C THR A 69 -13.95 -12.17 -8.91
N LEU A 70 -15.14 -11.60 -9.17
CA LEU A 70 -15.46 -10.92 -10.43
C LEU A 70 -14.74 -9.55 -10.50
N ASP A 71 -14.82 -8.76 -9.43
CA ASP A 71 -14.12 -7.47 -9.35
C ASP A 71 -12.60 -7.67 -9.45
N ALA A 72 -12.08 -8.69 -8.76
CA ALA A 72 -10.67 -9.09 -8.83
C ALA A 72 -10.25 -9.50 -10.26
N LYS A 73 -11.05 -10.29 -10.97
CA LYS A 73 -10.77 -10.70 -12.37
C LYS A 73 -10.63 -9.50 -13.31
N PHE A 74 -11.49 -8.48 -13.16
CA PHE A 74 -11.38 -7.26 -13.97
C PHE A 74 -10.21 -6.37 -13.55
N ILE A 75 -9.90 -6.27 -12.25
CA ILE A 75 -8.69 -5.57 -11.77
C ILE A 75 -7.42 -6.26 -12.30
N CYS A 76 -7.33 -7.59 -12.25
CA CYS A 76 -6.21 -8.35 -12.82
C CYS A 76 -6.00 -8.05 -14.31
N LYS A 77 -7.07 -8.03 -15.12
CA LYS A 77 -7.00 -7.62 -16.53
C LYS A 77 -6.54 -6.16 -16.68
N PHE A 78 -6.97 -5.27 -15.79
CA PHE A 78 -6.66 -3.85 -15.84
C PHE A 78 -5.22 -3.52 -15.40
N ILE A 79 -4.58 -4.31 -14.53
CA ILE A 79 -3.17 -4.10 -14.11
C ILE A 79 -2.15 -4.86 -14.97
N LYS A 80 -2.56 -5.92 -15.68
CA LYS A 80 -1.67 -6.71 -16.54
C LYS A 80 -0.98 -5.82 -17.60
N GLY A 81 0.32 -6.02 -17.80
CA GLY A 81 1.15 -5.26 -18.72
C GLY A 81 1.59 -3.87 -18.23
N LYS A 82 1.22 -3.45 -17.01
CA LYS A 82 1.70 -2.20 -16.40
C LYS A 82 2.93 -2.46 -15.50
N THR A 83 3.70 -1.42 -15.25
CA THR A 83 4.65 -1.37 -14.14
C THR A 83 3.91 -1.33 -12.81
N ILE A 84 4.55 -1.77 -11.73
CA ILE A 84 3.95 -1.84 -10.39
C ILE A 84 3.45 -0.46 -9.93
N GLU A 85 4.25 0.59 -10.16
CA GLU A 85 3.97 1.97 -9.73
C GLU A 85 2.75 2.54 -10.45
N LYS A 86 2.71 2.44 -11.79
CA LYS A 86 1.55 2.87 -12.60
C LYS A 86 0.29 2.07 -12.28
N ALA A 87 0.42 0.80 -11.89
CA ALA A 87 -0.71 0.01 -11.42
C ALA A 87 -1.25 0.51 -10.06
N MET A 88 -0.38 0.93 -9.13
CA MET A 88 -0.79 1.55 -7.87
C MET A 88 -1.52 2.88 -8.08
N GLU A 89 -0.92 3.81 -8.85
CA GLU A 89 -1.52 5.12 -9.17
C GLU A 89 -2.91 4.97 -9.80
N ASP A 90 -3.04 4.08 -10.78
CA ASP A 90 -4.31 3.79 -11.43
C ASP A 90 -5.37 3.26 -10.46
N LEU A 91 -4.98 2.42 -9.49
CA LEU A 91 -5.90 1.90 -8.47
C LEU A 91 -6.30 2.97 -7.44
N GLU A 92 -5.42 3.91 -7.11
CA GLU A 92 -5.78 5.07 -6.29
C GLU A 92 -6.80 5.98 -7.02
N LEU A 93 -6.63 6.19 -8.33
CA LEU A 93 -7.60 6.92 -9.14
C LEU A 93 -8.95 6.20 -9.23
N VAL A 94 -8.97 4.85 -9.19
CA VAL A 94 -10.20 4.05 -9.08
C VAL A 94 -10.89 4.26 -7.73
N ILE A 95 -10.14 4.28 -6.63
CA ILE A 95 -10.69 4.56 -5.28
C ILE A 95 -11.28 5.98 -5.22
N ARG A 96 -10.58 6.97 -5.79
CA ARG A 96 -11.05 8.37 -5.93
C ARG A 96 -12.16 8.54 -6.99
N LYS A 97 -12.65 7.45 -7.59
CA LYS A 97 -13.68 7.40 -8.66
C LYS A 97 -13.36 8.24 -9.91
N LYS A 98 -12.08 8.58 -10.13
CA LYS A 98 -11.61 9.35 -11.30
C LYS A 98 -11.36 8.47 -12.53
N LYS A 99 -10.98 7.20 -12.32
CA LYS A 99 -10.69 6.24 -13.39
C LYS A 99 -11.56 5.00 -13.23
N ALA A 100 -12.36 4.66 -14.23
CA ALA A 100 -13.21 3.47 -14.19
C ALA A 100 -12.42 2.21 -14.53
N VAL A 101 -12.69 1.10 -13.84
CA VAL A 101 -12.22 -0.23 -14.27
C VAL A 101 -13.20 -0.73 -15.34
N PRO A 102 -12.73 -1.07 -16.56
CA PRO A 102 -13.57 -1.65 -17.59
C PRO A 102 -14.07 -3.03 -17.13
N MET A 103 -15.39 -3.24 -17.19
CA MET A 103 -16.02 -4.48 -16.76
C MET A 103 -17.09 -4.87 -17.77
N ILE A 104 -17.15 -6.16 -18.11
CA ILE A 104 -18.08 -6.72 -19.09
C ILE A 104 -19.27 -7.35 -18.36
N GLY A 105 -20.49 -7.11 -18.84
CA GLY A 105 -21.75 -7.60 -18.28
C GLY A 105 -22.77 -6.47 -18.07
N GLU A 106 -23.81 -6.75 -17.30
CA GLU A 106 -24.89 -5.84 -16.91
C GLU A 106 -24.38 -4.73 -15.96
N ILE A 107 -23.67 -3.76 -16.53
CA ILE A 107 -22.93 -2.74 -15.79
C ILE A 107 -23.18 -1.38 -16.46
N PRO A 108 -23.47 -0.31 -15.69
CA PRO A 108 -23.69 1.01 -16.26
C PRO A 108 -22.55 1.49 -17.16
N HIS A 109 -22.91 2.14 -18.25
CA HIS A 109 -21.98 2.79 -19.15
C HIS A 109 -21.14 3.85 -18.42
N ARG A 110 -19.87 4.01 -18.82
CA ARG A 110 -18.93 4.97 -18.22
C ARG A 110 -18.14 5.69 -19.28
N LYS A 111 -17.98 7.00 -19.10
CA LYS A 111 -17.13 7.84 -19.95
C LYS A 111 -15.65 7.43 -19.76
N GLY A 112 -14.98 7.06 -20.84
CA GLY A 112 -13.56 6.71 -20.86
C GLY A 112 -13.12 6.15 -22.21
N LYS A 113 -11.87 6.42 -22.62
CA LYS A 113 -11.34 5.93 -23.92
C LYS A 113 -11.30 4.40 -23.92
N GLY A 114 -12.02 3.78 -24.86
CA GLY A 114 -12.11 2.32 -25.00
C GLY A 114 -12.92 1.60 -23.92
N ILE A 115 -13.84 2.28 -23.23
CA ILE A 115 -14.70 1.70 -22.19
C ILE A 115 -16.16 1.85 -22.61
N MET A 116 -16.86 0.73 -22.84
CA MET A 116 -18.31 0.71 -23.00
C MET A 116 -19.02 0.75 -21.64
N SER A 117 -18.57 -0.06 -20.68
CA SER A 117 -19.15 -0.16 -19.33
C SER A 117 -18.07 -0.41 -18.26
N GLY A 118 -18.34 0.00 -17.02
CA GLY A 118 -17.35 -0.10 -15.95
C GLY A 118 -17.84 0.32 -14.55
N ARG A 119 -17.03 -0.03 -13.53
CA ARG A 119 -17.30 0.30 -12.12
C ARG A 119 -16.03 0.81 -11.42
N PHE A 120 -16.22 1.26 -10.18
CA PHE A 120 -15.15 1.70 -9.28
C PHE A 120 -15.09 0.74 -8.07
N PRO A 121 -14.40 -0.41 -8.17
CA PRO A 121 -14.36 -1.44 -7.12
C PRO A 121 -13.45 -1.05 -5.94
N GLY A 122 -13.76 0.05 -5.25
CA GLY A 122 -12.88 0.69 -4.25
C GLY A 122 -12.32 -0.25 -3.18
N LYS A 123 -13.14 -1.17 -2.62
CA LYS A 123 -12.65 -2.16 -1.64
C LYS A 123 -11.58 -3.07 -2.24
N ALA A 124 -11.82 -3.61 -3.43
CA ALA A 124 -10.87 -4.51 -4.08
C ALA A 124 -9.60 -3.75 -4.51
N SER A 125 -9.72 -2.53 -5.03
CA SER A 125 -8.58 -1.68 -5.35
C SER A 125 -7.66 -1.43 -4.13
N GLY A 126 -8.23 -1.18 -2.95
CA GLY A 126 -7.45 -1.02 -1.71
C GLY A 126 -6.62 -2.25 -1.34
N GLU A 127 -7.24 -3.43 -1.41
CA GLU A 127 -6.58 -4.73 -1.15
C GLU A 127 -5.47 -5.01 -2.18
N PHE A 128 -5.71 -4.71 -3.46
CA PHE A 128 -4.69 -4.85 -4.51
C PHE A 128 -3.50 -3.90 -4.31
N ILE A 129 -3.70 -2.67 -3.81
CA ILE A 129 -2.59 -1.75 -3.49
C ILE A 129 -1.70 -2.33 -2.38
N ILE A 130 -2.26 -2.95 -1.35
CA ILE A 130 -1.49 -3.61 -0.27
C ILE A 130 -0.63 -4.74 -0.85
N ILE A 131 -1.23 -5.57 -1.71
CA ILE A 131 -0.54 -6.70 -2.37
C ILE A 131 0.57 -6.21 -3.30
N LEU A 132 0.33 -5.15 -4.09
CA LEU A 132 1.35 -4.57 -4.98
C LEU A 132 2.50 -3.92 -4.22
N LYS A 133 2.27 -3.34 -3.03
CA LYS A 133 3.35 -2.85 -2.14
C LYS A 133 4.26 -4.00 -1.69
N GLY A 134 3.69 -5.14 -1.30
CA GLY A 134 4.46 -6.36 -1.00
C GLY A 134 5.24 -6.87 -2.23
N LEU A 135 4.60 -6.88 -3.40
CA LEU A 135 5.23 -7.29 -4.65
C LEU A 135 6.42 -6.38 -5.05
N ARG A 136 6.35 -5.07 -4.78
CA ARG A 136 7.47 -4.13 -4.96
C ARG A 136 8.65 -4.50 -4.04
N GLY A 137 8.37 -4.86 -2.78
CA GLY A 137 9.38 -5.37 -1.85
C GLY A 137 10.06 -6.63 -2.38
N ASN A 138 9.28 -7.63 -2.82
CA ASN A 138 9.81 -8.87 -3.39
C ASN A 138 10.63 -8.63 -4.67
N ALA A 139 10.21 -7.69 -5.53
CA ALA A 139 10.94 -7.33 -6.74
C ALA A 139 12.31 -6.71 -6.42
N ASN A 140 12.37 -5.80 -5.44
CA ASN A 140 13.62 -5.19 -4.98
C ASN A 140 14.58 -6.24 -4.38
N VAL A 141 14.08 -7.17 -3.56
CA VAL A 141 14.89 -8.26 -2.97
C VAL A 141 15.45 -9.20 -4.03
N ASN A 142 14.69 -9.50 -5.08
CA ASN A 142 15.16 -10.31 -6.20
C ASN A 142 16.04 -9.55 -7.22
N GLY A 143 16.25 -8.23 -7.04
CA GLY A 143 17.07 -7.40 -7.93
C GLY A 143 16.46 -7.16 -9.32
N LEU A 144 15.13 -7.10 -9.43
CA LEU A 144 14.43 -6.93 -10.71
C LEU A 144 14.48 -5.48 -11.21
N GLU A 145 15.04 -5.26 -12.39
CA GLU A 145 15.00 -3.96 -13.06
C GLU A 145 13.70 -3.77 -13.86
N ALA A 146 13.06 -2.60 -13.68
CA ALA A 146 11.83 -2.18 -14.35
C ALA A 146 10.72 -3.26 -14.43
N PRO A 147 10.25 -3.81 -13.28
CA PRO A 147 9.34 -4.95 -13.25
C PRO A 147 7.96 -4.65 -13.89
N ILE A 148 7.53 -5.54 -14.79
CA ILE A 148 6.21 -5.50 -15.43
C ILE A 148 5.35 -6.67 -14.92
N ILE A 149 4.06 -6.41 -14.67
CA ILE A 149 3.09 -7.43 -14.29
C ILE A 149 2.74 -8.28 -15.52
N THR A 150 3.33 -9.47 -15.63
CA THR A 150 3.10 -10.42 -16.73
C THR A 150 1.84 -11.26 -16.47
N GLU A 151 1.67 -11.75 -15.24
CA GLU A 151 0.54 -12.56 -14.83
C GLU A 151 -0.19 -11.94 -13.64
N ALA A 152 -1.51 -11.89 -13.74
CA ALA A 152 -2.40 -11.53 -12.65
C ALA A 152 -3.63 -12.43 -12.75
N VAL A 153 -3.82 -13.30 -11.76
CA VAL A 153 -4.86 -14.34 -11.75
C VAL A 153 -5.65 -14.26 -10.45
N ALA A 154 -6.98 -14.33 -10.56
CA ALA A 154 -7.91 -14.29 -9.43
C ALA A 154 -8.80 -15.54 -9.42
N ASN A 155 -8.58 -16.41 -8.44
CA ASN A 155 -9.27 -17.69 -8.28
C ASN A 155 -10.27 -17.65 -7.12
N LYS A 156 -11.37 -18.40 -7.24
CA LYS A 156 -12.39 -18.49 -6.18
C LYS A 156 -11.83 -19.24 -4.98
N ALA A 157 -11.87 -18.62 -3.80
CA ALA A 157 -11.48 -19.25 -2.55
C ALA A 157 -12.67 -19.89 -1.82
N ALA A 158 -12.39 -20.68 -0.78
CA ALA A 158 -13.38 -21.14 0.18
C ALA A 158 -14.15 -19.95 0.76
N ARG A 159 -15.49 -20.01 0.70
CA ARG A 159 -16.39 -18.90 1.09
C ARG A 159 -17.06 -19.23 2.42
N PRO A 160 -16.56 -18.71 3.56
CA PRO A 160 -17.15 -19.02 4.85
C PRO A 160 -18.56 -18.46 4.95
N PHE A 161 -19.45 -19.27 5.51
CA PHE A 161 -20.81 -18.87 5.82
C PHE A 161 -20.85 -17.86 6.97
N GLY A 162 -21.96 -17.15 7.07
CA GLY A 162 -22.33 -16.25 8.16
C GLY A 162 -23.85 -16.20 8.32
N ARG A 163 -24.32 -15.64 9.44
CA ARG A 163 -25.75 -15.57 9.85
C ARG A 163 -26.50 -16.89 9.57
N PHE A 164 -26.14 -17.94 10.31
CA PHE A 164 -26.80 -19.26 10.24
C PHE A 164 -26.90 -19.81 8.80
N GLY A 165 -25.79 -19.81 8.06
CA GLY A 165 -25.74 -20.30 6.68
C GLY A 165 -26.32 -19.37 5.60
N ARG A 166 -27.10 -18.34 5.97
CA ARG A 166 -27.81 -17.48 5.00
C ARG A 166 -26.90 -16.62 4.12
N ILE A 167 -25.70 -16.27 4.60
CA ILE A 167 -24.77 -15.37 3.90
C ILE A 167 -23.46 -16.10 3.58
N LYS A 168 -23.12 -16.25 2.30
CA LYS A 168 -21.79 -16.72 1.84
C LYS A 168 -20.86 -15.52 1.64
N ARG A 169 -19.85 -15.34 2.51
CA ARG A 169 -18.87 -14.24 2.38
C ARG A 169 -18.00 -14.43 1.14
N LYS A 170 -17.68 -13.35 0.43
CA LYS A 170 -16.79 -13.41 -0.75
C LYS A 170 -15.32 -13.51 -0.30
N ARG A 171 -14.61 -14.49 -0.87
CA ARG A 171 -13.18 -14.74 -0.68
C ARG A 171 -12.57 -15.13 -2.03
N THR A 172 -11.32 -14.71 -2.25
CA THR A 172 -10.58 -14.86 -3.52
C THR A 172 -9.11 -15.17 -3.23
N HIS A 173 -8.50 -16.11 -3.94
CA HIS A 173 -7.04 -16.28 -4.00
C HIS A 173 -6.48 -15.44 -5.15
N LEU A 174 -5.37 -14.75 -4.93
CA LEU A 174 -4.70 -13.93 -5.93
C LEU A 174 -3.28 -14.45 -6.16
N LYS A 175 -2.88 -14.58 -7.42
CA LYS A 175 -1.49 -14.76 -7.84
C LYS A 175 -1.11 -13.61 -8.76
N ILE A 176 -0.04 -12.90 -8.42
CA ILE A 176 0.53 -11.85 -9.27
C ILE A 176 2.01 -12.16 -9.47
N VAL A 177 2.46 -12.16 -10.72
CA VAL A 177 3.86 -12.40 -11.10
C VAL A 177 4.35 -11.19 -11.89
N VAL A 178 5.57 -10.75 -11.57
CA VAL A 178 6.33 -9.76 -12.33
C VAL A 178 7.61 -10.38 -12.86
N THR A 179 8.04 -9.93 -14.03
CA THR A 179 9.35 -10.22 -14.62
C THR A 179 10.04 -8.92 -15.00
N GLU A 180 11.34 -8.97 -15.23
CA GLU A 180 12.06 -7.85 -15.87
C GLU A 180 11.47 -7.57 -17.26
N LYS A 181 11.49 -6.29 -17.65
CA LYS A 181 11.11 -5.90 -19.01
C LYS A 181 12.22 -6.31 -19.99
N LYS A 182 12.00 -7.38 -20.76
CA LYS A 182 12.85 -7.70 -21.91
C LYS A 182 12.76 -6.58 -22.96
N VAL A 183 13.75 -5.70 -22.97
CA VAL A 183 13.92 -4.69 -24.03
C VAL A 183 14.50 -5.39 -25.25
N ASN A 184 13.64 -5.77 -26.20
CA ASN A 184 14.08 -6.27 -27.50
C ASN A 184 14.82 -5.14 -28.23
N LYS A 185 16.15 -5.12 -28.16
CA LYS A 185 17.03 -4.14 -28.83
C LYS A 185 17.08 -4.29 -30.38
N GLY A 186 16.27 -5.18 -30.95
CA GLY A 186 16.33 -5.61 -32.36
C GLY A 186 15.05 -5.37 -33.16
N ALA A 187 14.40 -4.21 -32.98
CA ALA A 187 13.26 -3.80 -33.81
C ALA A 187 13.37 -2.32 -34.21
N LYS A 188 14.49 -1.95 -34.84
CA LYS A 188 14.52 -0.78 -35.72
C LYS A 188 13.85 -1.20 -37.04
N LYS A 189 12.78 -0.50 -37.39
CA LYS A 189 12.38 -0.34 -38.80
C LYS A 189 13.33 0.66 -39.46
#